data_AF-A0A0D1ZAU8-F1
#
_entry.id   AF-A0A0D1ZAU8-F1
#
_cell.length_a   1.000
_cell.length_b   1.000
_cell.length_c   1.000
_cell.angle_alpha   90.00
_cell.angle_beta   90.00
_cell.angle_gamma   90.00
#
_symmetry.space_group_name_H-M   'P 1'
#
loop_
_entity.id
_entity.type
_entity.pdbx_description
1 polymer ?
#
loop_
_entity_poly.entity_id
_entity_poly.type
_entity_poly.pdbx_seq_one_letter_code
_entity_poly.pdbx_strand_id
1 'polypeptide(L)'
;MLALALTAELEGVTDLIPIDTVESPYYYTFKVQCTSCRETHANWVGVSRHELNDQSGSRGEANFVWKCKNCKRESSATIKAAPEAYAQTSPAKSKRVIEMDCRGLEFTDFKPDGEWEAKGIESGTKFSGIDLSEGEWFDYDEKAGEEVSIKDIKWEIRRA
;
A
#
# COMPACT_ATOMS: atom_id res chain seq x y z
N MET A 1 -7.86 1.26 14.03
CA MET A 1 -6.95 0.66 13.05
C MET A 1 -7.54 0.86 11.68
N LEU A 2 -6.68 1.07 10.68
CA LEU A 2 -7.07 1.21 9.27
C LEU A 2 -6.43 0.08 8.47
N ALA A 3 -7.03 -0.26 7.35
CA ALA A 3 -6.50 -1.19 6.37
C ALA A 3 -6.51 -0.55 4.98
N LEU A 4 -5.43 -0.74 4.23
CA LEU A 4 -5.42 -0.53 2.79
C LEU A 4 -5.89 -1.82 2.12
N ALA A 5 -6.94 -1.75 1.32
CA ALA A 5 -7.48 -2.87 0.58
C ALA A 5 -7.40 -2.61 -0.93
N LEU A 6 -7.17 -3.69 -1.68
CA LEU A 6 -7.11 -3.74 -3.12
C LEU A 6 -8.28 -4.58 -3.64
N THR A 7 -8.92 -4.12 -4.70
CA THR A 7 -9.71 -4.93 -5.62
C THR A 7 -9.17 -4.70 -7.02
N ALA A 8 -8.85 -5.78 -7.74
CA ALA A 8 -8.38 -5.73 -9.12
C ALA A 8 -8.76 -7.02 -9.85
N GLU A 9 -8.95 -6.93 -11.15
CA GLU A 9 -9.10 -8.07 -12.04
C GLU A 9 -7.72 -8.53 -12.49
N LEU A 10 -7.38 -9.78 -12.19
CA LEU A 10 -6.11 -10.40 -12.55
C LEU A 10 -6.37 -11.49 -13.58
N GLU A 11 -5.74 -11.36 -14.75
CA GLU A 11 -5.79 -12.33 -15.84
C GLU A 11 -4.37 -12.86 -16.09
N GLY A 12 -4.21 -14.19 -16.05
CA GLY A 12 -2.92 -14.86 -16.24
C GLY A 12 -1.88 -14.66 -15.13
N VAL A 13 -2.10 -13.73 -14.19
CA VAL A 13 -1.24 -13.49 -13.02
C VAL A 13 -1.96 -13.69 -11.68
N THR A 14 -1.19 -13.97 -10.63
CA THR A 14 -1.62 -14.08 -9.24
C THR A 14 -0.56 -13.50 -8.30
N ASP A 15 -0.90 -13.43 -7.02
CA ASP A 15 -0.02 -13.04 -5.91
C ASP A 15 0.61 -11.66 -6.11
N LEU A 16 -0.17 -10.69 -6.60
CA LEU A 16 0.25 -9.30 -6.76
C LEU A 16 0.60 -8.69 -5.39
N ILE A 17 1.81 -8.19 -5.23
CA ILE A 17 2.33 -7.70 -3.94
C ILE A 17 3.37 -6.58 -4.18
N PRO A 18 3.48 -5.55 -3.32
CA PRO A 18 4.53 -4.56 -3.48
C PRO A 18 5.89 -5.18 -3.11
N ILE A 19 6.95 -4.74 -3.76
CA ILE A 19 8.32 -5.14 -3.41
C ILE A 19 8.73 -4.37 -2.14
N ASP A 20 8.60 -5.03 -0.98
CA ASP A 20 8.77 -4.41 0.34
C ASP A 20 9.79 -5.18 1.20
N THR A 21 11.07 -4.95 0.94
CA THR A 21 12.19 -5.55 1.68
C THR A 21 13.00 -4.50 2.47
N VAL A 22 13.93 -4.94 3.30
CA VAL A 22 14.80 -3.99 4.04
C VAL A 22 15.73 -3.25 3.07
N GLU A 23 16.19 -3.92 2.02
CA GLU A 23 17.08 -3.37 1.00
C GLU A 23 16.35 -2.51 -0.03
N SER A 24 15.07 -2.82 -0.27
CA SER A 24 14.18 -2.09 -1.17
C SER A 24 12.82 -1.88 -0.48
N PRO A 25 12.75 -0.96 0.49
CA PRO A 25 11.52 -0.73 1.26
C PRO A 25 10.46 -0.07 0.39
N TYR A 26 9.23 -0.56 0.50
CA TYR A 26 8.10 0.06 -0.18
C TYR A 26 7.56 1.24 0.63
N TYR A 27 7.38 2.39 -0.02
CA TYR A 27 6.82 3.59 0.60
C TYR A 27 5.34 3.72 0.23
N TYR A 28 4.47 3.29 1.14
CA TYR A 28 3.03 3.45 0.98
C TYR A 28 2.67 4.93 1.03
N THR A 29 2.28 5.49 -0.11
CA THR A 29 2.13 6.94 -0.28
C THR A 29 0.68 7.37 -0.09
N PHE A 30 0.42 8.19 0.93
CA PHE A 30 -0.93 8.59 1.33
C PHE A 30 -1.12 10.11 1.39
N LYS A 31 -2.38 10.55 1.25
CA LYS A 31 -2.81 11.81 1.85
C LYS A 31 -3.15 11.60 3.31
N VAL A 32 -2.70 12.52 4.16
CA VAL A 32 -2.82 12.43 5.62
C VAL A 32 -3.67 13.58 6.13
N GLN A 33 -4.70 13.28 6.93
CA GLN A 33 -5.53 14.28 7.60
C GLN A 33 -5.40 14.20 9.11
N CYS A 34 -5.24 15.35 9.77
CA CYS A 34 -5.28 15.45 11.23
C CYS A 34 -6.72 15.26 11.73
N THR A 35 -6.95 14.27 12.57
CA THR A 35 -8.27 13.99 13.14
C THR A 35 -8.73 15.06 14.15
N SER A 36 -7.81 15.85 14.68
CA SER A 36 -8.11 16.86 15.70
C SER A 36 -8.59 18.19 15.13
N CYS A 37 -8.04 18.63 13.99
CA CYS A 37 -8.36 19.94 13.41
C CYS A 37 -8.72 19.88 11.92
N ARG A 38 -8.76 18.68 11.33
CA ARG A 38 -9.10 18.42 9.93
C ARG A 38 -8.14 19.01 8.89
N GLU A 39 -7.00 19.53 9.33
CA GLU A 39 -5.92 19.94 8.44
C GLU A 39 -5.35 18.74 7.69
N THR A 40 -5.26 18.84 6.36
CA THR A 40 -4.62 17.84 5.50
C THR A 40 -3.16 18.23 5.28
N HIS A 41 -2.26 17.26 5.32
CA HIS A 41 -0.85 17.49 4.99
C HIS A 41 -0.70 17.99 3.56
N ALA A 42 0.12 19.02 3.35
CA ALA A 42 0.25 19.68 2.04
C ALA A 42 0.86 18.78 0.96
N ASN A 43 1.69 17.81 1.37
CA ASN A 43 2.32 16.84 0.48
C ASN A 43 1.73 15.45 0.70
N TRP A 44 1.82 14.62 -0.33
CA TRP A 44 1.72 13.17 -0.16
C TRP A 44 2.86 12.68 0.74
N VAL A 45 2.56 11.69 1.57
CA VAL A 45 3.47 11.17 2.59
C VAL A 45 3.71 9.69 2.32
N GLY A 46 4.96 9.34 2.05
CA GLY A 46 5.40 7.95 2.05
C GLY A 46 5.55 7.43 3.48
N VAL A 47 5.04 6.24 3.74
CA VAL A 47 5.21 5.52 5.02
C VAL A 47 5.80 4.16 4.71
N SER A 48 6.97 3.86 5.26
CA SER A 48 7.61 2.55 5.12
C SER A 48 7.55 1.77 6.43
N ARG A 49 7.26 0.47 6.37
CA ARG A 49 7.25 -0.40 7.57
C ARG A 49 8.64 -0.58 8.19
N HIS A 50 9.69 -0.20 7.45
CA HIS A 50 11.09 -0.32 7.83
C HIS A 50 11.65 0.95 8.48
N GLU A 51 10.91 2.06 8.46
CA GLU A 51 11.30 3.29 9.15
C GLU A 51 10.90 3.23 10.63
N LEU A 52 11.76 3.73 11.51
CA LEU A 52 11.50 3.86 12.94
C LEU A 52 11.80 5.29 13.36
N ASN A 53 10.76 5.99 13.80
CA ASN A 53 10.83 7.38 14.23
C ASN A 53 10.39 7.49 15.70
N ASP A 54 11.15 8.24 16.49
CA ASP A 54 10.87 8.50 17.90
C ASP A 54 9.58 9.31 18.07
N GLN A 55 8.73 8.90 19.02
CA GLN A 55 7.54 9.66 19.42
C GLN A 55 7.83 10.54 20.63
N SER A 56 7.44 11.81 20.56
CA SER A 56 7.73 12.78 21.62
C SER A 56 7.03 12.39 22.92
N GLY A 57 7.76 12.39 24.03
CA GLY A 57 7.19 12.15 25.36
C GLY A 57 6.77 10.70 25.63
N SER A 58 7.16 9.75 24.77
CA SER A 58 7.00 8.31 25.00
C SER A 58 8.31 7.57 24.74
N ARG A 59 8.38 6.28 25.08
CA ARG A 59 9.48 5.38 24.65
C ARG A 59 9.13 4.58 23.39
N GLY A 60 8.05 4.94 22.69
CA GLY A 60 7.56 4.22 21.53
C GLY A 60 8.12 4.78 20.22
N GLU A 61 8.32 3.90 19.24
CA GLU A 61 8.66 4.25 17.86
C GLU A 61 7.43 4.04 16.96
N ALA A 62 7.39 4.75 15.83
CA ALA A 62 6.39 4.56 14.80
C ALA A 62 7.01 4.70 13.41
N ASN A 63 6.35 4.14 12.38
CA ASN A 63 6.82 4.28 11.01
C ASN A 63 6.71 5.73 10.51
N PHE A 64 5.69 6.46 10.98
CA PHE A 64 5.51 7.87 10.67
C PHE A 64 5.12 8.65 11.93
N VAL A 65 5.77 9.80 12.15
CA VAL A 65 5.44 10.76 13.23
C VAL A 65 5.29 12.15 12.62
N TRP A 66 4.17 12.80 12.93
CA TRP A 66 3.85 14.11 12.37
C TRP A 66 3.25 15.03 13.42
N LYS A 67 3.83 16.23 13.53
CA LYS A 67 3.26 17.34 14.28
C LYS A 67 2.44 18.23 13.35
N CYS A 68 1.13 18.25 13.53
CA CYS A 68 0.22 19.06 12.72
C CYS A 68 0.63 20.54 12.75
N LYS A 69 0.86 21.14 11.58
CA LYS A 69 1.30 22.55 11.49
C LYS A 69 0.26 23.53 12.04
N ASN A 70 -1.02 23.18 11.97
CA ASN A 70 -2.12 24.00 12.46
C ASN A 70 -2.28 23.86 13.99
N CYS A 71 -2.77 22.71 14.48
CA CYS A 71 -3.10 22.55 15.91
C CYS A 71 -1.94 22.10 16.81
N LYS A 72 -0.75 21.87 16.25
CA LYS A 72 0.49 21.46 16.95
C LYS A 72 0.42 20.11 17.66
N ARG A 73 -0.69 19.35 17.53
CA ARG A 73 -0.78 17.98 18.05
C ARG A 73 0.10 17.04 17.24
N GLU A 74 0.76 16.14 17.95
CA GLU A 74 1.53 15.05 17.36
C GLU A 74 0.58 13.89 17.02
N SER A 75 0.91 13.18 15.95
CA SER A 75 0.17 12.05 15.42
C SER A 75 1.16 11.03 14.88
N SER A 76 0.79 9.76 14.88
CA SER A 76 1.67 8.67 14.44
C SER A 76 0.93 7.60 13.65
N ALA A 77 1.66 6.87 12.82
CA ALA A 77 1.18 5.70 12.12
C ALA A 77 2.22 4.57 12.13
N THR A 78 1.76 3.33 12.32
CA THR A 78 2.60 2.13 12.32
C THR A 78 1.94 1.03 11.49
N ILE A 79 2.66 0.52 10.50
CA ILE A 79 2.30 -0.66 9.71
C ILE A 79 2.57 -1.90 10.57
N LYS A 80 1.56 -2.77 10.71
CA LYS A 80 1.57 -3.85 11.70
C LYS A 80 2.31 -5.11 11.26
N ALA A 81 2.37 -5.37 9.95
CA ALA A 81 2.93 -6.57 9.37
C ALA A 81 3.42 -6.31 7.93
N ALA A 82 4.12 -7.29 7.36
CA ALA A 82 4.43 -7.30 5.93
C ALA A 82 3.13 -7.34 5.09
N PRO A 83 3.16 -6.86 3.84
CA PRO A 83 2.00 -6.89 2.95
C PRO A 83 1.51 -8.30 2.66
N GLU A 84 0.20 -8.43 2.51
CA GLU A 84 -0.46 -9.65 2.04
C GLU A 84 -0.59 -9.62 0.51
N ALA A 85 -0.15 -10.68 -0.16
CA ALA A 85 -0.30 -10.81 -1.62
C ALA A 85 -1.78 -10.87 -2.04
N TYR A 86 -2.12 -10.20 -3.13
CA TYR A 86 -3.44 -10.24 -3.75
C TYR A 86 -3.51 -11.39 -4.77
N ALA A 87 -4.12 -12.49 -4.36
CA ALA A 87 -4.30 -13.68 -5.20
C ALA A 87 -5.43 -13.49 -6.21
N GLN A 88 -5.29 -14.14 -7.37
CA GLN A 88 -6.34 -14.12 -8.39
C GLN A 88 -7.63 -14.74 -7.85
N THR A 89 -8.75 -14.07 -8.06
CA THR A 89 -10.08 -14.58 -7.76
C THR A 89 -11.06 -14.14 -8.84
N SER A 90 -11.99 -15.01 -9.20
CA SER A 90 -13.10 -14.69 -10.11
C SER A 90 -14.44 -15.00 -9.41
N PRO A 91 -15.29 -13.99 -9.14
CA PRO A 91 -15.08 -12.56 -9.39
C PRO A 91 -13.99 -11.96 -8.49
N ALA A 92 -13.46 -10.80 -8.88
CA ALA A 92 -12.51 -10.03 -8.08
C ALA A 92 -13.12 -9.66 -6.71
N LYS A 93 -12.32 -9.77 -5.65
CA LYS A 93 -12.76 -9.51 -4.27
C LYS A 93 -11.80 -8.57 -3.56
N SER A 94 -12.38 -7.61 -2.85
CA SER A 94 -11.61 -6.71 -1.98
C SER A 94 -10.83 -7.50 -0.92
N LYS A 95 -9.50 -7.33 -0.93
CA LYS A 95 -8.58 -7.97 0.01
C LYS A 95 -7.67 -6.92 0.63
N ARG A 96 -7.40 -7.06 1.93
CA ARG A 96 -6.45 -6.22 2.65
C ARG A 96 -5.02 -6.50 2.16
N VAL A 97 -4.26 -5.44 1.90
CA VAL A 97 -2.82 -5.50 1.59
C VAL A 97 -2.00 -5.23 2.85
N ILE A 98 -2.28 -4.14 3.58
CA ILE A 98 -1.62 -3.82 4.86
C ILE A 98 -2.62 -3.36 5.92
N GLU A 99 -2.21 -3.51 7.19
CA GLU A 99 -2.91 -2.97 8.35
C GLU A 99 -2.04 -1.91 9.05
N MET A 100 -2.68 -0.82 9.48
CA MET A 100 -2.04 0.34 10.09
C MET A 100 -2.72 0.72 11.41
N ASP A 101 -1.92 0.91 12.46
CA ASP A 101 -2.35 1.60 13.69
C ASP A 101 -2.07 3.10 13.54
N CYS A 102 -3.12 3.92 13.59
CA CYS A 102 -3.06 5.37 13.39
C CYS A 102 -3.53 6.08 14.66
N ARG A 103 -2.76 7.07 15.12
CA ARG A 103 -3.06 7.89 16.30
C ARG A 103 -3.04 9.35 15.93
N GLY A 104 -4.16 10.05 16.10
CA GLY A 104 -4.26 11.49 15.82
C GLY A 104 -4.36 11.88 14.33
N LEU A 105 -4.15 10.93 13.42
CA LEU A 105 -4.31 11.10 11.97
C LEU A 105 -5.18 9.99 11.35
N GLU A 106 -5.65 10.25 10.14
CA GLU A 106 -6.23 9.27 9.24
C GLU A 106 -5.66 9.44 7.83
N PHE A 107 -5.61 8.34 7.08
CA PHE A 107 -5.25 8.36 5.65
C PHE A 107 -6.51 8.46 4.82
N THR A 108 -6.52 9.36 3.82
CA THR A 108 -7.72 9.65 3.04
C THR A 108 -7.63 9.18 1.59
N ASP A 109 -6.43 9.18 1.02
CA ASP A 109 -6.16 8.71 -0.34
C ASP A 109 -4.85 7.92 -0.34
N PHE A 110 -4.74 6.97 -1.26
CA PHE A 110 -3.53 6.17 -1.51
C PHE A 110 -3.08 6.34 -2.96
N LYS A 111 -1.76 6.36 -3.16
CA LYS A 111 -1.12 6.34 -4.47
C LYS A 111 -0.19 5.13 -4.53
N PRO A 112 -0.39 4.18 -5.47
CA PRO A 112 0.39 2.95 -5.56
C PRO A 112 1.75 3.20 -6.23
N ASP A 113 2.48 4.21 -5.78
CA ASP A 113 3.80 4.55 -6.29
C ASP A 113 4.81 3.44 -5.98
N GLY A 114 5.73 3.18 -6.90
CA GLY A 114 6.79 2.18 -6.72
C GLY A 114 6.45 0.84 -7.35
N GLU A 115 7.33 -0.13 -7.13
CA GLU A 115 7.32 -1.37 -7.89
C GLU A 115 6.52 -2.48 -7.20
N TRP A 116 5.70 -3.14 -8.00
CA TRP A 116 4.97 -4.34 -7.61
C TRP A 116 5.54 -5.56 -8.34
N GLU A 117 5.24 -6.74 -7.80
CA GLU A 117 5.53 -8.01 -8.44
C GLU A 117 4.31 -8.93 -8.40
N ALA A 118 4.25 -9.84 -9.38
CA ALA A 118 3.23 -10.87 -9.50
C ALA A 118 3.83 -12.15 -10.10
N LYS A 119 3.05 -13.21 -10.16
CA LYS A 119 3.45 -14.49 -10.75
C LYS A 119 2.45 -14.96 -11.80
N GLY A 120 2.93 -15.47 -12.92
CA GLY A 120 2.10 -16.20 -13.87
C GLY A 120 1.43 -17.40 -13.19
N ILE A 121 0.11 -17.56 -13.39
CA ILE A 121 -0.69 -18.58 -12.71
C ILE A 121 -0.21 -19.99 -13.05
N GLU A 122 0.01 -20.25 -14.34
CA GLU A 122 0.38 -21.58 -14.83
C GLU A 122 1.90 -21.77 -14.93
N SER A 123 2.59 -20.75 -15.42
CA SER A 123 4.03 -20.80 -15.73
C SER A 123 4.93 -20.60 -14.49
N GLY A 124 4.40 -19.94 -13.44
CA GLY A 124 5.20 -19.39 -12.35
C GLY A 124 6.19 -18.29 -12.78
N THR A 125 6.06 -17.72 -13.99
CA THR A 125 6.87 -16.60 -14.46
C THR A 125 6.78 -15.45 -13.46
N LYS A 126 7.93 -14.92 -13.03
CA LYS A 126 7.96 -13.78 -12.12
C LYS A 126 7.87 -12.49 -12.95
N PHE A 127 6.86 -11.69 -12.67
CA PHE A 127 6.73 -10.33 -13.19
C PHE A 127 7.17 -9.36 -12.08
N SER A 128 8.10 -8.45 -12.39
CA SER A 128 8.66 -7.48 -11.44
C SER A 128 8.72 -6.11 -12.08
N GLY A 129 8.70 -5.04 -11.27
CA GLY A 129 8.66 -3.67 -11.79
C GLY A 129 7.28 -3.32 -12.37
N ILE A 130 6.23 -3.97 -11.89
CA ILE A 130 4.85 -3.66 -12.26
C ILE A 130 4.51 -2.27 -11.72
N ASP A 131 4.19 -1.34 -12.62
CA ASP A 131 3.69 0.00 -12.29
C ASP A 131 2.16 0.01 -12.33
N LEU A 132 1.52 0.37 -11.22
CA LEU A 132 0.06 0.43 -11.07
C LEU A 132 -0.48 1.87 -11.07
N SER A 133 0.36 2.86 -11.40
CA SER A 133 0.01 4.28 -11.32
C SER A 133 -1.07 4.71 -12.33
N GLU A 134 -1.18 4.01 -13.46
CA GLU A 134 -2.21 4.25 -14.49
C GLU A 134 -3.53 3.51 -14.22
N GLY A 135 -3.57 2.64 -13.19
CA GLY A 135 -4.75 1.85 -12.84
C GLY A 135 -4.94 0.55 -13.64
N GLU A 136 -4.02 0.27 -14.56
CA GLU A 136 -3.95 -0.97 -15.33
C GLU A 136 -2.50 -1.32 -15.68
N TRP A 137 -2.26 -2.60 -15.96
CA TRP A 137 -0.97 -3.12 -16.40
C TRP A 137 -1.18 -4.33 -17.31
N PHE A 138 -0.34 -4.44 -18.35
CA PHE A 138 -0.38 -5.52 -19.34
C PHE A 138 1.03 -5.99 -19.66
N ASP A 139 1.18 -7.30 -19.88
CA ASP A 139 2.42 -7.93 -20.33
C ASP A 139 2.11 -9.26 -21.01
N TYR A 140 3.14 -10.01 -21.37
CA TYR A 140 3.01 -11.31 -22.03
C TYR A 140 3.83 -12.38 -21.31
N ASP A 141 3.19 -13.49 -20.96
CA ASP A 141 3.87 -14.64 -20.37
C ASP A 141 4.41 -15.56 -21.46
N GLU A 142 5.66 -15.35 -21.87
CA GLU A 142 6.32 -16.15 -22.89
C GLU A 142 6.32 -17.66 -22.61
N LYS A 143 6.27 -18.07 -21.33
CA LYS A 143 6.25 -19.49 -20.98
C LYS A 143 4.85 -20.11 -21.11
N ALA A 144 3.80 -19.33 -20.88
CA ALA A 144 2.42 -19.76 -21.08
C ALA A 144 1.97 -19.55 -22.54
N GLY A 145 2.58 -18.60 -23.25
CA GLY A 145 2.13 -18.17 -24.58
C GLY A 145 0.83 -17.39 -24.53
N GLU A 146 0.60 -16.63 -23.46
CA GLU A 146 -0.65 -15.89 -23.21
C GLU A 146 -0.38 -14.46 -22.71
N GLU A 147 -1.32 -13.56 -23.00
CA GLU A 147 -1.32 -12.20 -22.42
C GLU A 147 -1.70 -12.25 -20.94
N VAL A 148 -1.09 -11.37 -20.15
CA VAL A 148 -1.40 -11.21 -18.73
C VAL A 148 -1.78 -9.76 -18.44
N SER A 149 -2.69 -9.56 -17.49
CA SER A 149 -3.12 -8.20 -17.14
C SER A 149 -3.59 -8.04 -15.69
N ILE A 150 -3.52 -6.79 -15.23
CA ILE A 150 -4.09 -6.30 -13.97
C ILE A 150 -4.95 -5.09 -14.35
N LYS A 151 -6.25 -5.17 -14.11
CA LYS A 151 -7.22 -4.14 -14.53
C LYS A 151 -8.18 -3.77 -13.40
N ASP A 152 -8.96 -2.72 -13.63
CA ASP A 152 -10.02 -2.25 -12.72
C ASP A 152 -9.55 -2.05 -11.27
N ILE A 153 -8.33 -1.52 -11.11
CA ILE A 153 -7.69 -1.36 -9.83
C ILE A 153 -8.45 -0.35 -8.98
N LYS A 154 -8.87 -0.78 -7.79
CA LYS A 154 -9.55 0.03 -6.79
C LYS A 154 -8.85 -0.11 -5.44
N TRP A 155 -8.48 1.04 -4.89
CA TRP A 155 -7.88 1.16 -3.56
C TRP A 155 -8.92 1.69 -2.58
N GLU A 156 -9.02 1.03 -1.43
CA GLU A 156 -9.91 1.43 -0.35
C GLU A 156 -9.13 1.54 0.96
N ILE A 157 -9.28 2.67 1.65
CA ILE A 157 -8.83 2.81 3.04
C ILE A 157 -10.05 2.61 3.92
N ARG A 158 -10.07 1.52 4.69
CA ARG A 158 -11.22 1.15 5.53
C ARG A 158 -10.83 0.93 6.98
N ARG A 159 -11.81 0.97 7.88
CA ARG A 159 -11.59 0.55 9.27
C ARG A 159 -11.33 -0.95 9.30
N ALA A 160 -10.25 -1.34 9.97
CA ALA A 160 -9.90 -2.73 10.22
C ALA A 160 -10.70 -3.27 11.41
#